data_AF-A0A495Y286-F1
#
_entry.id   AF-A0A495Y286-F1
#
_cell.length_a   1.000
_cell.length_b   1.000
_cell.length_c   1.000
_cell.angle_alpha   90.00
_cell.angle_beta   90.00
_cell.angle_gamma   90.00
#
_symmetry.space_group_name_H-M   'P 1'
#
loop_
_entity.id
_entity.type
_entity.pdbx_description
1 polymer ?
#
loop_
_entity_poly.entity_id
_entity_poly.type
_entity_poly.pdbx_seq_one_letter_code
_entity_poly.pdbx_strand_id
1 'polypeptide(L)'
;MGVTDVLPLIKAPESWPVPVVATLAMVALAGLDLGGAVLAKEWAEQGSVRALVVGAGTFLVLFWVYASSLRYAELAVVTMGWVVMLQVGLLLIDRWRYGVELPPGKWVAVAVVLAAQVYLVLGPNTERIPPV
;
A
#
# COMPACT_ATOMS: atom_id res chain seq x y z
N MET A 1 -31.12 -1.73 -0.72
CA MET A 1 -29.94 -1.31 0.06
C MET A 1 -28.72 -1.86 -0.64
N GLY A 2 -27.79 -0.99 -1.02
CA GLY A 2 -26.54 -1.43 -1.63
C GLY A 2 -25.61 -2.01 -0.56
N VAL A 3 -24.73 -2.94 -0.94
CA VAL A 3 -23.71 -3.48 0.00
C VAL A 3 -22.83 -2.36 0.57
N THR A 4 -22.65 -1.27 -0.17
CA THR A 4 -21.94 -0.06 0.27
C THR A 4 -22.64 0.73 1.37
N ASP A 5 -23.94 0.49 1.62
CA ASP A 5 -24.66 1.08 2.76
C ASP A 5 -24.37 0.31 4.05
N VAL A 6 -24.02 -0.97 3.94
CA VAL A 6 -23.67 -1.87 5.06
C VAL A 6 -22.16 -1.81 5.36
N LEU A 7 -21.33 -1.69 4.31
CA LEU A 7 -19.87 -1.53 4.40
C LEU A 7 -19.46 -0.22 3.71
N PRO A 8 -19.59 0.94 4.38
CA PRO A 8 -19.29 2.22 3.78
C PRO A 8 -17.80 2.32 3.42
N LEU A 9 -17.51 2.85 2.22
CA LEU A 9 -16.13 3.16 1.83
C LEU A 9 -15.59 4.29 2.70
N ILE A 10 -14.30 4.20 3.04
CA ILE A 10 -13.62 5.18 3.88
C ILE A 10 -13.63 6.52 3.15
N LYS A 11 -14.02 7.58 3.86
CA LYS A 11 -14.04 8.95 3.35
C LYS A 11 -12.88 9.73 3.96
N ALA A 12 -12.03 10.30 3.12
CA ALA A 12 -11.04 11.28 3.53
C ALA A 12 -11.71 12.66 3.77
N PRO A 13 -11.15 13.51 4.65
CA PRO A 13 -11.61 14.88 4.82
C PRO A 13 -11.54 15.65 3.49
N GLU A 14 -12.59 16.40 3.16
CA GLU A 14 -12.67 17.16 1.90
C GLU A 14 -11.60 18.24 1.80
N SER A 15 -11.08 18.71 2.93
CA SER A 15 -10.01 19.71 3.01
C SER A 15 -8.62 19.17 2.66
N TRP A 16 -8.44 17.85 2.53
CA TRP A 16 -7.11 17.26 2.31
C TRP A 16 -6.75 17.20 0.82
N PRO A 17 -5.53 17.60 0.43
CA PRO A 17 -5.05 17.43 -0.93
C PRO A 17 -5.05 15.95 -1.33
N VAL A 18 -5.50 15.65 -2.56
CA VAL A 18 -5.52 14.29 -3.11
C VAL A 18 -4.17 13.55 -2.96
N PRO A 19 -3.01 14.17 -3.24
CA PRO A 19 -1.72 13.52 -3.04
C PRO A 19 -1.50 13.04 -1.60
N VAL A 20 -1.92 13.83 -0.60
CA VAL A 20 -1.78 13.47 0.82
C VAL A 20 -2.64 12.26 1.14
N VAL A 21 -3.90 12.26 0.70
CA VAL A 21 -4.83 11.13 0.90
C VAL A 21 -4.30 9.86 0.23
N ALA A 22 -3.82 9.98 -1.02
CA ALA A 22 -3.29 8.87 -1.78
C ALA A 22 -2.03 8.27 -1.14
N THR A 23 -1.08 9.12 -0.72
CA THR A 23 0.13 8.66 -0.03
C THR A 23 -0.20 7.97 1.30
N LEU A 24 -1.11 8.52 2.10
CA LEU A 24 -1.53 7.88 3.35
C LEU A 24 -2.20 6.53 3.10
N ALA A 25 -3.03 6.43 2.07
CA ALA A 25 -3.61 5.15 1.66
C ALA A 25 -2.53 4.14 1.24
N MET A 26 -1.54 4.54 0.44
CA MET A 26 -0.43 3.66 0.03
C MET A 26 0.38 3.17 1.23
N VAL A 27 0.66 4.04 2.19
CA VAL A 27 1.38 3.68 3.43
C VAL A 27 0.55 2.68 4.25
N ALA A 28 -0.75 2.94 4.42
CA ALA A 28 -1.64 2.04 5.13
C ALA A 28 -1.72 0.66 4.45
N LEU A 29 -1.81 0.64 3.12
CA LEU A 29 -1.86 -0.59 2.33
C LEU A 29 -0.56 -1.38 2.43
N ALA A 30 0.60 -0.72 2.31
CA ALA A 30 1.90 -1.37 2.48
C ALA A 30 2.07 -1.94 3.90
N GLY A 31 1.59 -1.24 4.93
CA GLY A 31 1.62 -1.70 6.30
C GLY A 31 0.72 -2.93 6.53
N LEU A 32 -0.50 -2.91 5.98
CA LEU A 32 -1.42 -4.06 6.03
C LEU A 32 -0.85 -5.26 5.28
N ASP A 33 -0.25 -5.04 4.11
CA ASP A 33 0.34 -6.11 3.30
C ASP A 33 1.51 -6.76 4.05
N LEU A 34 2.40 -5.94 4.61
CA LEU A 34 3.50 -6.43 5.45
C LEU A 34 3.00 -7.22 6.67
N GLY A 35 2.02 -6.69 7.40
CA GLY A 35 1.43 -7.36 8.56
C GLY A 35 0.77 -8.69 8.19
N GLY A 36 0.03 -8.72 7.08
CA GLY A 36 -0.58 -9.92 6.52
C GLY A 36 0.47 -10.97 6.14
N ALA A 37 1.56 -10.56 5.49
CA ALA A 37 2.65 -11.45 5.12
C ALA A 37 3.37 -12.07 6.33
N VAL A 38 3.58 -11.30 7.40
CA VAL A 38 4.17 -11.81 8.65
C VAL A 38 3.27 -12.87 9.29
N LEU A 39 1.97 -12.62 9.38
CA LEU A 39 0.99 -13.57 9.92
C LEU A 39 0.86 -14.82 9.04
N ALA A 40 0.91 -14.66 7.72
CA ALA A 40 0.92 -15.77 6.78
C ALA A 40 2.16 -16.67 7.00
N LYS A 41 3.33 -16.07 7.23
CA LYS A 41 4.55 -16.80 7.57
C LYS A 41 4.41 -17.56 8.90
N GLU A 42 3.90 -16.91 9.95
CA GLU A 42 3.68 -17.55 11.25
C GLU A 42 2.72 -18.74 11.15
N TRP A 43 1.64 -18.60 10.38
CA TRP A 43 0.73 -19.71 10.11
C TRP A 43 1.43 -20.84 9.36
N ALA A 44 2.20 -20.54 8.32
CA ALA A 44 2.89 -21.55 7.52
C ALA A 44 3.93 -22.35 8.33
N GLU A 45 4.64 -21.70 9.25
CA GLU A 45 5.68 -22.34 10.07
C GLU A 45 5.10 -23.08 11.29
N GLN A 46 4.08 -22.51 11.95
CA GLN A 46 3.61 -22.97 13.26
C GLN A 46 2.21 -23.60 13.24
N GLY A 47 1.49 -23.52 12.11
CA GLY A 47 0.09 -23.97 12.01
C GLY A 47 -0.89 -23.12 12.84
N SER A 48 -0.49 -21.91 13.26
CA SER A 48 -1.27 -21.04 14.13
C SER A 48 -2.59 -20.61 13.49
N VAL A 49 -3.72 -21.11 14.02
CA VAL A 49 -5.07 -20.73 13.58
C VAL A 49 -5.34 -19.25 13.79
N ARG A 50 -4.78 -18.67 14.87
CA ARG A 50 -4.87 -17.23 15.12
C ARG A 50 -4.19 -16.44 14.00
N ALA A 51 -2.99 -16.85 13.61
CA ALA A 51 -2.25 -16.19 12.54
C ALA A 51 -3.00 -16.31 11.20
N LEU A 52 -3.63 -17.47 10.92
CA LEU A 52 -4.50 -17.64 9.76
C LEU A 52 -5.67 -16.65 9.77
N VAL A 53 -6.45 -16.61 10.85
CA VAL A 53 -7.68 -15.80 10.91
C VAL A 53 -7.35 -14.31 10.88
N VAL A 54 -6.37 -13.87 11.66
CA VAL A 54 -5.96 -12.46 11.69
C VAL A 54 -5.27 -12.05 10.39
N GLY A 55 -4.48 -12.94 9.79
CA GLY A 55 -3.83 -12.70 8.50
C GLY A 55 -4.85 -12.53 7.37
N ALA A 56 -5.80 -13.46 7.27
CA ALA A 56 -6.89 -13.36 6.30
C ALA A 56 -7.74 -12.09 6.52
N GLY A 57 -8.07 -11.78 7.78
CA GLY A 57 -8.77 -10.54 8.14
C GLY A 57 -8.00 -9.29 7.71
N THR A 58 -6.67 -9.29 7.86
CA THR A 58 -5.80 -8.19 7.42
C THR A 58 -5.91 -7.95 5.91
N PHE A 59 -5.91 -9.03 5.10
CA PHE A 59 -6.09 -8.90 3.64
C PHE A 59 -7.48 -8.43 3.23
N LEU A 60 -8.53 -8.77 3.99
CA LEU A 60 -9.87 -8.22 3.78
C LEU A 60 -9.91 -6.71 4.06
N VAL A 61 -9.26 -6.27 5.14
CA VAL A 61 -9.13 -4.83 5.47
C VAL A 61 -8.30 -4.12 4.40
N LEU A 62 -7.21 -4.74 3.94
CA LEU A 62 -6.38 -4.22 2.84
C LEU A 62 -7.24 -4.00 1.58
N PHE A 63 -8.04 -4.99 1.19
CA PHE A 63 -8.96 -4.84 0.06
C PHE A 63 -9.94 -3.67 0.26
N TRP A 64 -10.49 -3.52 1.46
CA TRP A 64 -11.42 -2.43 1.76
C TRP A 64 -10.75 -1.04 1.70
N VAL A 65 -9.53 -0.90 2.23
CA VAL A 65 -8.74 0.33 2.12
C VAL A 65 -8.39 0.62 0.66
N TYR A 66 -8.04 -0.42 -0.10
CA TYR A 66 -7.70 -0.31 -1.51
C TYR A 66 -8.89 0.21 -2.32
N ALA A 67 -10.05 -0.45 -2.20
CA ALA A 67 -11.28 -0.02 -2.85
C ALA A 67 -11.67 1.42 -2.46
N SER A 68 -11.45 1.80 -1.20
CA SER A 68 -11.70 3.17 -0.73
C SER A 68 -10.76 4.19 -1.37
N SER A 69 -9.48 3.84 -1.53
CA SER A 69 -8.45 4.72 -2.11
C SER A 69 -8.67 5.04 -3.58
N LEU A 70 -9.28 4.12 -4.34
CA LEU A 70 -9.59 4.29 -5.77
C LEU A 70 -10.64 5.38 -6.05
N ARG A 71 -11.30 5.90 -5.00
CA ARG A 71 -12.16 7.07 -5.11
C ARG A 71 -11.39 8.37 -5.27
N TYR A 72 -10.11 8.37 -4.87
CA TYR A 72 -9.27 9.57 -4.78
C TYR A 72 -8.12 9.54 -5.78
N ALA A 73 -7.59 8.36 -6.11
CA ALA A 73 -6.43 8.20 -6.96
C ALA A 73 -6.61 7.07 -7.97
N GLU A 74 -5.81 7.12 -9.04
CA GLU A 74 -5.84 6.09 -10.08
C GLU A 74 -5.35 4.74 -9.57
N LEU A 75 -5.90 3.67 -10.15
CA LEU A 75 -5.54 2.28 -9.87
C LEU A 75 -4.02 2.06 -9.96
N ALA A 76 -3.41 2.53 -11.04
CA ALA A 76 -1.97 2.36 -11.29
C ALA A 76 -1.13 3.09 -10.22
N VAL A 77 -1.49 4.34 -9.92
CA VAL A 77 -0.76 5.17 -8.95
C VAL A 77 -0.79 4.53 -7.56
N VAL A 78 -1.96 4.09 -7.09
CA VAL A 78 -2.10 3.44 -5.77
C VAL A 78 -1.37 2.10 -5.71
N THR A 79 -1.56 1.25 -6.73
CA THR A 79 -0.94 -0.09 -6.77
C THR A 79 0.58 0.01 -6.76
N MET A 80 1.13 0.82 -7.67
CA MET A 80 2.58 1.03 -7.73
C MET A 80 3.09 1.66 -6.44
N GLY A 81 2.35 2.63 -5.90
CA GLY A 81 2.69 3.33 -4.67
C GLY A 81 2.84 2.41 -3.47
N TRP A 82 1.84 1.57 -3.18
CA TRP A 82 2.00 0.64 -2.05
C TRP A 82 3.16 -0.33 -2.30
N VAL A 83 3.36 -0.79 -3.54
CA VAL A 83 4.35 -1.82 -3.87
C VAL A 83 5.75 -1.27 -3.67
N VAL A 84 5.98 -0.02 -4.05
CA VAL A 84 7.22 0.71 -3.78
C VAL A 84 7.43 0.87 -2.27
N MET A 85 6.40 1.30 -1.53
CA MET A 85 6.50 1.50 -0.07
C MET A 85 6.81 0.19 0.65
N LEU A 86 6.17 -0.90 0.25
CA LEU A 86 6.42 -2.24 0.80
C LEU A 86 7.85 -2.70 0.53
N GLN A 87 8.33 -2.58 -0.72
CA GLN A 87 9.70 -2.95 -1.08
C GLN A 87 10.73 -2.18 -0.27
N VAL A 88 10.57 -0.86 -0.16
CA VAL A 88 11.49 -0.02 0.65
C VAL A 88 11.39 -0.39 2.13
N GLY A 89 10.18 -0.60 2.66
CA GLY A 89 9.95 -1.02 4.04
C GLY A 89 10.64 -2.35 4.37
N LEU A 90 10.53 -3.35 3.49
CA LEU A 90 11.21 -4.63 3.64
C LEU A 90 12.73 -4.48 3.64
N LEU A 91 13.29 -3.68 2.73
CA LEU A 91 14.74 -3.40 2.71
C LEU A 91 15.22 -2.74 4.01
N LEU A 92 14.43 -1.83 4.59
CA LEU A 92 14.75 -1.20 5.88
C LEU A 92 14.69 -2.22 7.03
N ILE A 93 13.71 -3.13 7.02
CA ILE A 93 13.63 -4.23 7.99
C ILE A 93 14.84 -5.14 7.86
N ASP A 94 15.24 -5.52 6.65
CA ASP A 94 16.43 -6.34 6.43
C ASP A 94 17.70 -5.67 6.96
N ARG A 95 17.82 -4.37 6.72
CA ARG A 95 18.97 -3.58 7.18
C ARG A 95 19.01 -3.44 8.71
N TRP A 96 17.87 -3.21 9.37
CA TRP A 96 17.81 -2.89 10.80
C TRP A 96 17.62 -4.12 11.70
N ARG A 97 16.79 -5.08 11.28
CA ARG A 97 16.45 -6.27 12.07
C ARG A 97 17.41 -7.43 11.80
N TYR A 98 17.84 -7.60 10.54
CA TYR A 98 18.70 -8.72 10.15
C TYR A 98 20.14 -8.30 9.86
N GLY A 99 20.48 -7.01 9.99
CA GLY A 99 21.84 -6.49 9.84
C GLY A 99 22.40 -6.59 8.41
N VAL A 100 21.53 -6.74 7.41
CA VAL A 100 21.95 -6.89 6.01
C VAL A 100 22.60 -5.60 5.51
N GLU A 101 23.85 -5.65 5.09
CA GLU A 101 24.51 -4.52 4.44
C GLU A 101 24.04 -4.39 2.99
N LEU A 102 23.51 -3.21 2.66
CA LEU A 102 23.07 -2.89 1.30
C LEU A 102 24.19 -2.13 0.58
N PRO A 103 24.73 -2.66 -0.54
CA PRO A 103 25.71 -1.94 -1.34
C PRO A 103 25.19 -0.56 -1.77
N PRO A 104 26.07 0.44 -1.96
CA PRO A 104 25.65 1.81 -2.32
C PRO A 104 24.72 1.88 -3.53
N GLY A 105 24.93 1.03 -4.54
CA GLY A 105 24.08 0.96 -5.73
C GLY A 105 22.61 0.60 -5.43
N LYS A 106 22.33 -0.20 -4.39
CA LYS A 106 20.96 -0.51 -3.98
C LYS A 106 20.25 0.70 -3.37
N TRP A 107 20.97 1.53 -2.62
CA TRP A 107 20.43 2.79 -2.10
C TRP A 107 20.11 3.79 -3.21
N VAL A 108 20.96 3.85 -4.25
CA VAL A 108 20.67 4.64 -5.45
C VAL A 108 19.39 4.16 -6.11
N ALA A 109 19.21 2.85 -6.29
CA ALA A 109 17.98 2.29 -6.86
C ALA A 109 16.74 2.63 -6.01
N VAL A 110 16.82 2.53 -4.68
CA VAL A 110 15.75 2.95 -3.76
C VAL A 110 15.39 4.42 -3.97
N ALA A 111 16.39 5.30 -4.02
CA ALA A 111 16.17 6.73 -4.24
C ALA A 111 15.49 7.00 -5.60
N VAL A 112 15.92 6.31 -6.66
CA VAL A 112 15.33 6.44 -8.00
C VAL A 112 13.86 6.00 -8.01
N VAL A 113 13.56 4.84 -7.42
CA VAL A 113 12.18 4.31 -7.37
C VAL A 113 11.28 5.23 -6.54
N LEU A 114 11.76 5.78 -5.42
CA LEU A 114 11.02 6.76 -4.62
C LEU A 114 10.77 8.05 -5.41
N ALA A 115 11.78 8.57 -6.12
CA ALA A 115 11.64 9.76 -6.95
C ALA A 115 10.61 9.55 -8.08
N ALA A 116 10.68 8.39 -8.76
CA ALA A 116 9.70 8.01 -9.77
C ALA A 116 8.29 7.92 -9.16
N GLN A 117 8.15 7.34 -7.97
CA GLN A 117 6.86 7.26 -7.29
C GLN A 117 6.31 8.64 -6.90
N VAL A 118 7.16 9.56 -6.43
CA VAL A 118 6.76 10.95 -6.16
C VAL A 118 6.26 11.62 -7.43
N TYR A 119 6.95 11.42 -8.56
CA TYR A 119 6.50 11.94 -9.86
C TYR A 119 5.15 11.36 -10.27
N LEU A 120 4.90 10.06 -10.06
CA LEU A 120 3.59 9.46 -10.37
C LEU A 120 2.46 9.98 -9.49
N VAL A 121 2.75 10.45 -8.27
CA VAL A 121 1.75 10.98 -7.34
C VAL A 121 1.48 12.47 -7.57
N LEU A 122 2.51 13.25 -7.92
CA LEU A 122 2.43 14.71 -8.07
C LEU A 122 2.31 15.17 -9.53
N GLY A 123 2.64 14.29 -10.47
CA GLY A 123 2.62 14.58 -11.90
C GLY A 123 1.21 14.91 -12.39
N PRO A 124 1.08 15.64 -13.52
CA PRO A 124 -0.22 15.93 -14.10
C PRO A 124 -0.92 14.63 -14.50
N ASN A 125 -2.12 14.38 -13.97
CA ASN A 125 -2.95 13.26 -14.42
C ASN A 125 -3.51 13.60 -15.81
N THR A 126 -3.40 12.67 -16.75
CA THR A 126 -3.97 12.81 -18.08
C THR A 126 -5.50 12.96 -17.97
N GLU A 127 -6.08 13.97 -18.60
CA GLU A 127 -7.53 14.14 -18.62
C GLU A 127 -8.22 12.89 -19.18
N ARG A 128 -9.21 12.37 -18.44
CA ARG A 128 -10.01 11.23 -18.88
C ARG A 128 -10.80 11.65 -20.13
N ILE A 129 -10.42 11.14 -21.30
CA ILE A 129 -11.19 11.32 -22.54
C ILE A 129 -12.51 10.52 -22.39
N PRO A 130 -13.68 11.18 -22.47
CA PRO A 130 -14.96 10.47 -22.38
C PRO A 130 -15.14 9.52 -23.59
N PRO A 131 -15.80 8.36 -23.40
CA PRO A 131 -16.12 7.48 -24.52
C PRO A 131 -17.08 8.18 -25.49
N VAL A 132 -16.81 8.03 -26.79
CA VAL A 132 -17.68 8.46 -27.91
C VAL A 132 -18.89 7.53 -28.01
#